data_AF-A0AAW2L565-F1
#
_entry.id   AF-A0AAW2L565-F1
#
_cell.length_a   1.000
_cell.length_b   1.000
_cell.length_c   1.000
_cell.angle_alpha   90.00
_cell.angle_beta   90.00
_cell.angle_gamma   90.00
#
_symmetry.space_group_name_H-M   'P 1'
#
loop_
_entity.id
_entity.type
_entity.pdbx_description
1 polymer ?
#
loop_
_entity_poly.entity_id
_entity_poly.type
_entity_poly.pdbx_seq_one_letter_code
_entity_poly.pdbx_strand_id
1 'polypeptide(L)'
;MQMSKPLVMPSNKTGFELFQSMAAIGLEELTSEMSSLMPMDELMGKTAEQIAFEGIASAIIQGRNKEGATSSAARTIAAVKSMAIAMNSGRKERVSTGIWNVSEDPLTVDEILAFSMQKIENMAVDGLKIQADIADDNAPFDVSPLNAKTTNLLASAVPIEDWIKANTTTKTSALDSEAITLSMVIQLRDPMRQYEAVGAPMIALIHATAVDEKAESYDERRYKVTSLQVGGIKVRTSAGPKHIWDGEKQKLTALQWLVAYGIGKQAKKGKRLISKGPDLLWSFSSRVMADMWLRPIRNPDVKFTK
;
A
#
# COMPACT_ATOMS: atom_id res chain seq x y z
N MET A 1 4.83 -7.36 7.97
CA MET A 1 4.39 -7.01 6.60
C MET A 1 5.62 -6.62 5.79
N GLN A 2 5.69 -7.01 4.51
CA GLN A 2 6.71 -6.52 3.56
C GLN A 2 6.07 -5.45 2.66
N MET A 3 6.85 -4.45 2.24
CA MET A 3 6.41 -3.40 1.33
C MET A 3 7.50 -3.10 0.29
N SER A 4 7.08 -2.66 -0.90
CA SER A 4 7.99 -2.13 -1.92
C SER A 4 8.45 -0.74 -1.53
N LYS A 5 9.42 -0.20 -2.26
CA LYS A 5 9.72 1.23 -2.17
C LYS A 5 8.47 2.03 -2.55
N PRO A 6 8.06 3.02 -1.76
CA PRO A 6 6.93 3.88 -2.09
C PRO A 6 7.27 4.82 -3.24
N LEU A 7 6.29 5.03 -4.12
CA LEU A 7 6.36 5.99 -5.22
C LEU A 7 5.33 7.09 -5.01
N VAL A 8 5.69 8.32 -5.34
CA VAL A 8 4.81 9.49 -5.28
C VAL A 8 4.19 9.71 -6.65
N MET A 9 2.86 9.74 -6.71
CA MET A 9 2.10 10.10 -7.90
C MET A 9 1.45 11.47 -7.69
N PRO A 10 1.69 12.45 -8.57
CA PRO A 10 0.87 13.65 -8.63
C PRO A 10 -0.48 13.29 -9.23
N SER A 11 -1.53 13.28 -8.41
CA SER A 11 -2.87 12.93 -8.87
C SER A 11 -3.92 13.79 -8.20
N ASN A 12 -4.73 14.44 -9.04
CA ASN A 12 -5.96 15.11 -8.62
C ASN A 12 -7.12 14.13 -8.40
N LYS A 13 -7.00 12.88 -8.89
CA LYS A 13 -7.97 11.81 -8.62
C LYS A 13 -7.73 11.27 -7.22
N THR A 14 -8.82 11.12 -6.45
CA THR A 14 -8.73 10.71 -5.05
C THR A 14 -9.43 9.36 -4.83
N GLY A 15 -8.80 8.54 -3.99
CA GLY A 15 -9.37 7.30 -3.49
C GLY A 15 -9.77 6.26 -4.54
N PHE A 16 -11.04 5.86 -4.54
CA PHE A 16 -11.53 4.74 -5.36
C PHE A 16 -11.41 4.99 -6.87
N GLU A 17 -11.42 6.25 -7.30
CA GLU A 17 -11.27 6.61 -8.72
C GLU A 17 -9.90 6.20 -9.27
N LEU A 18 -8.85 6.20 -8.44
CA LEU A 18 -7.53 5.72 -8.82
C LEU A 18 -7.58 4.24 -9.19
N PHE A 19 -8.28 3.44 -8.39
CA PHE A 19 -8.51 2.03 -8.67
C PHE A 19 -9.35 1.80 -9.93
N GLN A 20 -10.35 2.65 -10.18
CA GLN A 20 -11.09 2.60 -11.45
C GLN A 20 -10.22 2.94 -12.66
N SER A 21 -9.28 3.88 -12.53
CA SER A 21 -8.33 4.19 -13.61
C SER A 21 -7.23 3.14 -13.77
N MET A 22 -6.75 2.53 -12.68
CA MET A 22 -5.79 1.42 -12.75
C MET A 22 -6.39 0.21 -13.46
N ALA A 23 -7.65 -0.12 -13.18
CA ALA A 23 -8.35 -1.20 -13.87
C ALA A 23 -8.61 -0.93 -15.36
N ALA A 24 -8.56 0.35 -15.80
CA ALA A 24 -8.70 0.73 -17.21
C ALA A 24 -7.46 0.40 -18.05
N ILE A 25 -6.29 0.29 -17.42
CA ILE A 25 -5.02 -0.10 -18.06
C ILE A 25 -5.09 -1.57 -18.51
N GLY A 26 -5.88 -2.40 -17.82
CA GLY A 26 -5.96 -3.84 -18.06
C GLY A 26 -5.08 -4.63 -17.08
N LEU A 27 -5.42 -5.91 -16.89
CA LEU A 27 -4.81 -6.74 -15.84
C LEU A 27 -3.31 -7.00 -16.09
N GLU A 28 -2.95 -7.42 -17.31
CA GLU A 28 -1.58 -7.81 -17.64
C GLU A 28 -0.64 -6.60 -17.64
N GLU A 29 -1.06 -5.49 -18.23
CA GLU A 29 -0.26 -4.26 -18.26
C GLU A 29 -0.10 -3.66 -16.87
N LEU A 30 -1.18 -3.58 -16.07
CA LEU A 30 -1.10 -3.07 -14.69
C LEU A 30 -0.15 -3.90 -13.83
N THR A 31 -0.23 -5.23 -13.91
CA THR A 31 0.59 -6.13 -13.09
C THR A 31 2.06 -6.13 -13.54
N SER A 32 2.31 -5.96 -14.83
CA SER A 32 3.64 -5.73 -15.40
C SER A 32 4.25 -4.40 -14.91
N GLU A 33 3.49 -3.31 -15.00
CA GLU A 33 3.93 -1.99 -14.51
C GLU A 33 4.21 -2.01 -13.00
N MET A 34 3.33 -2.63 -12.20
CA MET A 34 3.55 -2.76 -10.75
C MET A 34 4.80 -3.59 -10.44
N SER A 35 5.06 -4.67 -11.18
CA SER A 35 6.25 -5.51 -10.96
C SER A 35 7.55 -4.79 -11.33
N SER A 36 7.49 -3.91 -12.34
CA SER A 36 8.62 -3.11 -12.80
C SER A 36 8.92 -1.93 -11.87
N LEU A 37 7.89 -1.16 -11.51
CA LEU A 37 8.03 0.07 -10.73
C LEU A 37 8.13 -0.17 -9.22
N MET A 38 7.47 -1.21 -8.71
CA MET A 38 7.40 -1.52 -7.29
C MET A 38 7.87 -2.96 -7.01
N PRO A 39 9.15 -3.28 -7.31
CA PRO A 39 9.69 -4.61 -7.06
C PRO A 39 9.72 -4.92 -5.56
N MET A 40 9.55 -6.21 -5.25
CA MET A 40 9.56 -6.75 -3.90
C MET A 40 10.74 -7.72 -3.74
N ASP A 41 11.46 -7.59 -2.62
CA ASP A 41 12.57 -8.48 -2.31
C ASP A 41 12.11 -9.91 -2.00
N GLU A 42 12.93 -10.90 -2.35
CA GLU A 42 12.67 -12.29 -1.96
C GLU A 42 13.07 -12.50 -0.50
N LEU A 43 12.06 -12.74 0.35
CA LEU A 43 12.25 -12.97 1.79
C LEU A 43 12.00 -14.42 2.20
N MET A 44 11.41 -15.24 1.34
CA MET A 44 11.02 -16.61 1.70
C MET A 44 12.26 -17.44 2.03
N GLY A 45 12.22 -18.13 3.17
CA GLY A 45 13.31 -18.99 3.63
C GLY A 45 14.45 -18.23 4.32
N LYS A 46 14.41 -16.89 4.36
CA LYS A 46 15.40 -16.08 5.10
C LYS A 46 15.03 -15.97 6.57
N THR A 47 16.05 -15.82 7.42
CA THR A 47 15.84 -15.45 8.84
C THR A 47 15.82 -13.93 9.01
N ALA A 48 15.29 -13.46 10.13
CA ALA A 48 15.26 -12.03 10.44
C ALA A 48 16.67 -11.43 10.48
N GLU A 49 17.65 -12.18 10.97
CA GLU A 49 19.06 -11.79 11.02
C GLU A 49 19.64 -11.65 9.62
N GLN A 50 19.39 -12.61 8.73
CA GLN A 50 19.85 -12.54 7.33
C GLN A 50 19.29 -11.30 6.62
N ILE A 51 17.99 -11.04 6.78
CA ILE A 51 17.34 -9.85 6.22
C ILE A 51 17.97 -8.57 6.78
N ALA A 52 18.23 -8.52 8.10
CA ALA A 52 18.88 -7.38 8.72
C ALA A 52 20.31 -7.17 8.20
N PHE A 53 21.11 -8.23 8.04
CA PHE A 53 22.45 -8.16 7.49
C PHE A 53 22.45 -7.69 6.03
N GLU A 54 21.57 -8.22 5.19
CA GLU A 54 21.40 -7.77 3.79
C GLU A 54 21.00 -6.29 3.73
N GLY A 55 20.11 -5.84 4.62
CA GLY A 55 19.71 -4.44 4.73
C GLY A 55 20.86 -3.52 5.11
N ILE A 56 21.67 -3.90 6.11
CA ILE A 56 22.87 -3.14 6.51
C ILE A 56 23.88 -3.09 5.36
N ALA A 57 24.13 -4.21 4.68
CA ALA A 57 25.05 -4.26 3.55
C ALA A 57 24.58 -3.36 2.40
N SER A 58 23.28 -3.39 2.06
CA SER A 58 22.68 -2.53 1.04
C SER A 58 22.81 -1.05 1.39
N ALA A 59 22.58 -0.66 2.65
CA ALA A 59 22.75 0.71 3.12
C ALA A 59 24.21 1.19 3.03
N ILE A 60 25.18 0.33 3.35
CA ILE A 60 26.61 0.63 3.24
C ILE A 60 27.01 0.82 1.77
N ILE A 61 26.59 -0.09 0.89
CA ILE A 61 26.91 -0.03 -0.56
C ILE A 61 26.32 1.25 -1.18
N GLN A 62 25.05 1.55 -0.88
CA GLN A 62 24.40 2.77 -1.36
C GLN A 62 25.07 4.04 -0.82
N GLY A 63 25.51 4.02 0.45
CA GLY A 63 26.22 5.12 1.07
C GLY A 63 27.61 5.38 0.48
N ARG A 64 28.27 4.35 -0.07
CA ARG A 64 29.63 4.45 -0.64
C ARG A 64 29.65 4.94 -2.10
N ASN A 65 28.56 4.77 -2.84
CA ASN A 65 28.48 5.13 -4.27
C ASN A 65 28.15 6.61 -4.55
N LYS A 66 27.88 7.44 -3.53
CA LYS A 66 27.64 8.89 -3.70
C LYS A 66 28.80 9.64 -3.04
N GLU A 67 29.67 10.27 -3.85
CA GLU A 67 30.75 11.14 -3.39
C GLU A 67 30.14 12.40 -2.73
N GLY A 68 29.92 12.33 -1.42
CA GLY A 68 29.36 13.43 -0.62
C GLY A 68 28.61 12.89 0.60
N ALA A 69 29.01 13.36 1.78
CA ALA A 69 28.71 12.76 3.08
C ALA A 69 27.23 12.36 3.33
N THR A 70 27.03 11.13 3.79
CA THR A 70 26.10 10.70 4.86
C THR A 70 24.57 10.94 4.75
N SER A 71 24.02 11.68 3.78
CA SER A 71 22.60 12.09 3.84
C SER A 71 21.59 10.98 3.52
N SER A 72 21.82 10.20 2.46
CA SER A 72 20.82 9.22 1.97
C SER A 72 20.61 8.05 2.92
N ALA A 73 21.69 7.41 3.39
CA ALA A 73 21.59 6.27 4.30
C ALA A 73 21.09 6.68 5.69
N ALA A 74 21.52 7.84 6.20
CA ALA A 74 21.01 8.39 7.46
C ALA A 74 19.52 8.70 7.38
N ARG A 75 19.03 9.25 6.25
CA ARG A 75 17.60 9.49 6.02
C ARG A 75 16.81 8.18 6.01
N THR A 76 17.30 7.13 5.34
CA THR A 76 16.65 5.80 5.38
C THR A 76 16.55 5.25 6.80
N ILE A 77 17.63 5.34 7.59
CA ILE A 77 17.63 4.89 9.00
C ILE A 77 16.66 5.73 9.84
N ALA A 78 16.64 7.05 9.65
CA ALA A 78 15.71 7.95 10.32
C ALA A 78 14.24 7.62 9.98
N ALA A 79 13.94 7.36 8.71
CA ALA A 79 12.62 6.93 8.26
C ALA A 79 12.20 5.60 8.91
N VAL A 80 13.09 4.61 8.96
CA VAL A 80 12.83 3.33 9.64
C VAL A 80 12.59 3.52 11.14
N LYS A 81 13.38 4.38 11.80
CA LYS A 81 13.18 4.72 13.21
C LYS A 81 11.82 5.40 13.43
N SER A 82 11.45 6.34 12.56
CA SER A 82 10.15 7.03 12.61
C SER A 82 9.00 6.04 12.44
N MET A 83 9.08 5.12 11.47
CA MET A 83 8.11 4.03 11.31
C MET A 83 8.01 3.15 12.55
N ALA A 84 9.13 2.77 13.18
CA ALA A 84 9.13 1.95 14.39
C ALA A 84 8.47 2.66 15.60
N ILE A 85 8.67 3.97 15.73
CA ILE A 85 8.01 4.78 16.76
C ILE A 85 6.52 4.89 16.46
N ALA A 86 6.16 5.24 15.22
CA ALA A 86 4.79 5.36 14.76
C ALA A 86 4.02 4.05 14.92
N MET A 87 4.64 2.88 14.78
CA MET A 87 4.01 1.57 14.99
C MET A 87 3.64 1.25 16.45
N ASN A 88 4.32 1.89 17.41
CA ASN A 88 4.10 1.68 18.83
C ASN A 88 3.20 2.75 19.47
N SER A 89 3.10 3.92 18.84
CA SER A 89 2.28 5.03 19.34
C SER A 89 0.78 4.66 19.39
N GLY A 90 0.12 5.06 20.48
CA GLY A 90 -1.32 4.85 20.68
C GLY A 90 -1.79 3.39 20.74
N ARG A 91 -0.89 2.38 20.76
CA ARG A 91 -1.28 0.96 20.66
C ARG A 91 -2.15 0.50 21.81
N LYS A 92 -1.80 0.88 23.03
CA LYS A 92 -2.56 0.50 24.23
C LYS A 92 -3.98 1.06 24.17
N GLU A 93 -4.12 2.33 23.84
CA GLU A 93 -5.41 3.01 23.72
C GLU A 93 -6.27 2.42 22.61
N ARG A 94 -5.70 2.21 21.41
CA ARG A 94 -6.39 1.58 20.28
C ARG A 94 -6.92 0.19 20.62
N VAL A 95 -6.13 -0.61 21.34
CA VAL A 95 -6.54 -1.96 21.77
C VAL A 95 -7.68 -1.89 22.80
N SER A 96 -7.70 -0.88 23.68
CA SER A 96 -8.75 -0.77 24.71
C SER A 96 -10.04 -0.10 24.22
N THR A 97 -9.95 0.90 23.34
CA THR A 97 -11.11 1.71 22.91
C THR A 97 -11.59 1.39 21.50
N GLY A 98 -10.74 0.79 20.66
CA GLY A 98 -10.99 0.62 19.23
C GLY A 98 -10.95 1.94 18.43
N ILE A 99 -10.60 3.05 19.08
CA ILE A 99 -10.52 4.39 18.48
C ILE A 99 -9.12 4.60 17.91
N TRP A 100 -9.04 5.03 16.66
CA TRP A 100 -7.78 5.28 15.96
C TRP A 100 -7.47 6.77 15.95
N ASN A 101 -6.94 7.29 17.05
CA ASN A 101 -6.48 8.68 17.15
C ASN A 101 -5.19 8.90 16.35
N VAL A 102 -5.08 10.09 15.78
CA VAL A 102 -4.06 10.48 14.81
C VAL A 102 -3.54 11.87 15.15
N SER A 103 -2.25 12.15 14.89
CA SER A 103 -1.73 13.51 15.10
C SER A 103 -2.25 14.47 14.02
N GLU A 104 -2.57 15.70 14.42
CA GLU A 104 -2.92 16.81 13.53
C GLU A 104 -1.71 17.44 12.83
N ASP A 105 -0.50 17.12 13.31
CA ASP A 105 0.73 17.75 12.87
C ASP A 105 0.97 17.53 11.36
N PRO A 106 1.28 18.59 10.60
CA PRO A 106 1.66 18.46 9.20
C PRO A 106 2.92 17.60 9.02
N LEU A 107 2.84 16.65 8.11
CA LEU A 107 3.85 15.63 7.86
C LEU A 107 4.73 16.00 6.66
N THR A 108 6.00 15.65 6.69
CA THR A 108 6.83 15.58 5.49
C THR A 108 6.47 14.34 4.64
N VAL A 109 6.90 14.29 3.38
CA VAL A 109 6.62 13.14 2.48
C VAL A 109 7.14 11.82 3.05
N ASP A 110 8.29 11.84 3.73
CA ASP A 110 8.91 10.66 4.36
C ASP A 110 8.12 10.13 5.57
N GLU A 111 7.33 10.98 6.22
CA GLU A 111 6.55 10.65 7.42
C GLU A 111 5.16 10.09 7.11
N ILE A 112 4.62 10.33 5.92
CA ILE A 112 3.27 9.89 5.49
C ILE A 112 3.11 8.38 5.60
N LEU A 113 4.13 7.61 5.20
CA LEU A 113 4.10 6.16 5.30
C LEU A 113 4.10 5.70 6.77
N ALA A 114 4.97 6.27 7.60
CA ALA A 114 5.03 5.95 9.02
C ALA A 114 3.69 6.18 9.72
N PHE A 115 3.05 7.31 9.42
CA PHE A 115 1.72 7.67 9.90
C PHE A 115 0.64 6.66 9.51
N SER A 116 0.67 6.16 8.27
CA SER A 116 -0.39 5.29 7.73
C SER A 116 -0.15 3.81 8.00
N MET A 117 1.06 3.42 8.42
CA MET A 117 1.53 2.03 8.49
C MET A 117 0.58 1.09 9.24
N GLN A 118 0.19 1.47 10.45
CA GLN A 118 -0.69 0.63 11.27
C GLN A 118 -2.05 0.42 10.62
N LYS A 119 -2.56 1.46 9.94
CA LYS A 119 -3.86 1.39 9.27
C LYS A 119 -3.77 0.51 8.03
N ILE A 120 -2.65 0.56 7.30
CA ILE A 120 -2.34 -0.36 6.20
C ILE A 120 -2.34 -1.81 6.71
N GLU A 121 -1.66 -2.11 7.82
CA GLU A 121 -1.65 -3.47 8.38
C GLU A 121 -3.06 -3.96 8.74
N ASN A 122 -3.87 -3.10 9.36
CA ASN A 122 -5.26 -3.43 9.69
C ASN A 122 -6.09 -3.74 8.43
N MET A 123 -6.03 -2.86 7.42
CA MET A 123 -6.75 -3.04 6.16
C MET A 123 -6.21 -4.21 5.33
N ALA A 124 -4.92 -4.54 5.45
CA ALA A 124 -4.31 -5.70 4.80
C ALA A 124 -4.85 -7.02 5.37
N VAL A 125 -5.12 -7.09 6.67
CA VAL A 125 -5.79 -8.26 7.29
C VAL A 125 -7.23 -8.39 6.81
N ASP A 126 -7.95 -7.28 6.64
CA ASP A 126 -9.30 -7.32 6.04
C ASP A 126 -9.26 -7.72 4.55
N GLY A 127 -8.26 -7.25 3.80
CA GLY A 127 -7.97 -7.72 2.44
C GLY A 127 -7.70 -9.22 2.38
N LEU A 128 -6.99 -9.77 3.37
CA LEU A 128 -6.72 -11.20 3.47
C LEU A 128 -8.01 -12.02 3.61
N LYS A 129 -9.02 -11.51 4.32
CA LYS A 129 -10.33 -12.16 4.43
C LYS A 129 -11.05 -12.22 3.09
N ILE A 130 -10.90 -11.20 2.24
CA ILE A 130 -11.43 -11.23 0.85
C ILE A 130 -10.71 -12.30 0.04
N GLN A 131 -9.37 -12.33 0.07
CA GLN A 131 -8.57 -13.32 -0.66
C GLN A 131 -8.90 -14.77 -0.21
N ALA A 132 -9.20 -14.97 1.07
CA ALA A 132 -9.59 -16.26 1.64
C ALA A 132 -11.08 -16.63 1.40
N ASP A 133 -11.88 -15.76 0.77
CA ASP A 133 -13.34 -15.89 0.63
C ASP A 133 -14.08 -16.10 1.97
N ILE A 134 -13.62 -15.43 3.04
CA ILE A 134 -14.25 -15.45 4.37
C ILE A 134 -14.60 -14.04 4.90
N ALA A 135 -14.54 -13.03 4.03
CA ALA A 135 -14.90 -11.66 4.39
C ALA A 135 -16.36 -11.59 4.87
N ASP A 136 -16.58 -10.85 5.96
CA ASP A 136 -17.93 -10.59 6.48
C ASP A 136 -18.71 -9.65 5.54
N ASP A 137 -18.00 -8.67 4.95
CA ASP A 137 -18.55 -7.67 4.05
C ASP A 137 -18.26 -8.00 2.58
N ASN A 138 -19.31 -8.24 1.81
CA ASN A 138 -19.22 -8.39 0.36
C ASN A 138 -19.13 -7.03 -0.34
N ALA A 139 -18.63 -7.01 -1.58
CA ALA A 139 -18.69 -5.80 -2.40
C ALA A 139 -20.16 -5.34 -2.56
N PRO A 140 -20.45 -4.04 -2.41
CA PRO A 140 -21.82 -3.54 -2.51
C PRO A 140 -22.40 -3.71 -3.93
N PHE A 141 -21.56 -3.56 -4.96
CA PHE A 141 -21.88 -3.79 -6.37
C PHE A 141 -20.58 -3.82 -7.20
N ASP A 142 -20.69 -4.13 -8.50
CA ASP A 142 -19.58 -4.04 -9.44
C ASP A 142 -19.70 -2.78 -10.32
N VAL A 143 -18.56 -2.20 -10.69
CA VAL A 143 -18.45 -1.05 -11.59
C VAL A 143 -17.50 -1.33 -12.76
N SER A 144 -17.69 -0.57 -13.83
CA SER A 144 -16.75 -0.51 -14.95
C SER A 144 -15.54 0.36 -14.61
N PRO A 145 -14.40 0.16 -15.31
CA PRO A 145 -13.25 1.02 -15.16
C PRO A 145 -13.53 2.42 -15.74
N LEU A 146 -12.75 3.42 -15.31
CA LEU A 146 -12.98 4.80 -15.70
C LEU A 146 -12.51 5.03 -17.16
N ASN A 147 -13.42 5.48 -18.02
CA ASN A 147 -13.24 5.63 -19.47
C ASN A 147 -12.46 6.91 -19.86
N ALA A 148 -11.40 7.26 -19.11
CA ALA A 148 -10.57 8.42 -19.41
C ALA A 148 -9.41 7.99 -20.30
N LYS A 149 -9.10 8.78 -21.35
CA LYS A 149 -7.89 8.62 -22.19
C LYS A 149 -6.70 8.36 -21.26
N THR A 150 -6.16 7.14 -21.30
CA THR A 150 -5.25 6.58 -20.31
C THR A 150 -3.92 7.33 -20.34
N THR A 151 -3.77 8.34 -19.50
CA THR A 151 -2.44 8.72 -19.01
C THR A 151 -2.06 7.64 -18.00
N ASN A 152 -1.06 6.82 -18.31
CA ASN A 152 -0.56 5.77 -17.41
C ASN A 152 -0.16 6.44 -16.08
N LEU A 153 -1.02 6.34 -15.06
CA LEU A 153 -0.84 7.05 -13.80
C LEU A 153 0.44 6.59 -13.10
N LEU A 154 0.74 5.29 -13.19
CA LEU A 154 1.97 4.69 -12.68
C LEU A 154 3.21 5.18 -13.43
N ALA A 155 3.11 5.54 -14.72
CA ALA A 155 4.23 6.12 -15.47
C ALA A 155 4.62 7.52 -14.96
N SER A 156 3.71 8.23 -14.29
CA SER A 156 4.00 9.52 -13.64
C SER A 156 4.54 9.39 -12.22
N ALA A 157 4.66 8.15 -11.71
CA ALA A 157 5.12 7.88 -10.36
C ALA A 157 6.63 8.10 -10.24
N VAL A 158 7.05 8.81 -9.20
CA VAL A 158 8.46 9.17 -8.97
C VAL A 158 8.88 8.67 -7.58
N PRO A 159 10.11 8.15 -7.39
CA PRO A 159 10.62 7.82 -6.06
C PRO A 159 10.60 9.03 -5.11
N ILE A 160 10.39 8.79 -3.82
CA ILE A 160 10.31 9.87 -2.82
C ILE A 160 11.57 10.75 -2.84
N GLU A 161 12.74 10.17 -3.04
CA GLU A 161 14.00 10.92 -3.04
C GLU A 161 14.09 11.91 -4.20
N ASP A 162 13.55 11.55 -5.36
CA ASP A 162 13.57 12.41 -6.55
C ASP A 162 12.45 13.46 -6.47
N TRP A 163 11.32 13.11 -5.86
CA TRP A 163 10.26 14.06 -5.52
C TRP A 163 10.75 15.18 -4.59
N ILE A 164 11.45 14.82 -3.51
CA ILE A 164 12.02 15.79 -2.57
C ILE A 164 13.01 16.71 -3.28
N LYS A 165 13.92 16.16 -4.10
CA LYS A 165 14.89 16.96 -4.87
C LYS A 165 14.21 17.96 -5.81
N ALA A 166 13.18 17.52 -6.54
CA ALA A 166 12.44 18.38 -7.45
C ALA A 166 11.84 19.59 -6.72
N ASN A 167 11.21 19.38 -5.56
CA ASN A 167 10.64 20.46 -4.75
C ASN A 167 11.70 21.41 -4.16
N THR A 168 12.92 20.93 -3.88
CA THR A 168 14.01 21.79 -3.38
C THR A 168 14.68 22.63 -4.49
N THR A 169 14.70 22.15 -5.74
CA THR A 169 15.50 22.75 -6.83
C THR A 169 14.69 23.75 -7.67
N THR A 170 13.42 23.46 -7.95
CA THR A 170 12.57 24.33 -8.79
C THR A 170 11.50 24.99 -7.93
N LYS A 171 11.67 26.28 -7.61
CA LYS A 171 10.60 27.13 -7.00
C LYS A 171 9.48 27.51 -8.00
N THR A 172 9.45 26.93 -9.20
CA THR A 172 8.51 27.26 -10.27
C THR A 172 7.65 26.05 -10.66
N SER A 173 6.41 26.05 -10.18
CA SER A 173 5.14 25.63 -10.81
C SER A 173 4.98 24.31 -11.58
N ALA A 174 5.99 23.46 -11.72
CA ALA A 174 5.84 22.20 -12.48
C ALA A 174 5.16 21.08 -11.67
N LEU A 175 4.96 21.30 -10.37
CA LEU A 175 4.33 20.36 -9.45
C LEU A 175 3.38 21.07 -8.48
N ASP A 176 2.52 21.93 -9.04
CA ASP A 176 1.39 22.59 -8.36
C ASP A 176 0.28 21.60 -7.94
N SER A 177 0.57 20.30 -7.88
CA SER A 177 -0.36 19.35 -7.30
C SER A 177 -0.46 19.63 -5.80
N GLU A 178 -1.58 20.22 -5.39
CA GLU A 178 -1.98 20.37 -4.00
C GLU A 178 -2.09 19.01 -3.31
N ALA A 179 -2.24 17.91 -4.05
CA ALA A 179 -2.36 16.58 -3.49
C ALA A 179 -1.36 15.60 -4.11
N ILE A 180 -0.86 14.71 -3.26
CA ILE A 180 0.01 13.61 -3.64
C ILE A 180 -0.63 12.29 -3.25
N THR A 181 -0.27 11.24 -3.98
CA THR A 181 -0.63 9.88 -3.61
C THR A 181 0.63 9.03 -3.52
N LEU A 182 0.93 8.49 -2.34
CA LEU A 182 1.97 7.48 -2.18
C LEU A 182 1.39 6.12 -2.56
N SER A 183 2.03 5.44 -3.49
CA SER A 183 1.68 4.09 -3.94
C SER A 183 2.79 3.11 -3.57
N MET A 184 2.40 1.93 -3.08
CA MET A 184 3.32 0.82 -2.83
C MET A 184 2.61 -0.52 -2.92
N VAL A 185 3.37 -1.56 -3.25
CA VAL A 185 2.92 -2.95 -3.13
C VAL A 185 3.22 -3.43 -1.71
N ILE A 186 2.27 -4.11 -1.09
CA ILE A 186 2.38 -4.70 0.25
C ILE A 186 2.09 -6.20 0.19
N GLN A 187 2.73 -6.96 1.07
CA GLN A 187 2.53 -8.40 1.19
C GLN A 187 2.65 -8.82 2.65
N LEU A 188 1.65 -9.53 3.16
CA LEU A 188 1.74 -10.13 4.48
C LEU A 188 2.71 -11.33 4.45
N ARG A 189 3.50 -11.46 5.51
CA ARG A 189 4.50 -12.52 5.69
C ARG A 189 4.34 -13.11 7.08
N ASP A 190 4.63 -14.41 7.23
CA ASP A 190 4.65 -15.08 8.53
C ASP A 190 6.10 -15.30 9.02
N PRO A 191 6.59 -14.51 10.00
CA PRO A 191 7.94 -14.67 10.54
C PRO A 191 8.18 -16.05 11.17
N MET A 192 7.14 -16.70 11.69
CA MET A 192 7.27 -18.04 12.29
C MET A 192 7.48 -19.15 11.25
N ARG A 193 7.27 -18.82 9.97
CA ARG A 193 7.45 -19.73 8.83
C ARG A 193 8.46 -19.17 7.85
N GLN A 194 9.57 -18.63 8.36
CA GLN A 194 10.67 -18.09 7.55
C GLN A 194 10.17 -17.08 6.50
N TYR A 195 9.33 -16.14 6.94
CA TYR A 195 8.73 -15.11 6.11
C TYR A 195 7.99 -15.66 4.86
N GLU A 196 7.31 -16.79 5.00
CA GLU A 196 6.40 -17.31 3.97
C GLU A 196 5.33 -16.25 3.59
N ALA A 197 4.96 -16.20 2.31
CA ALA A 197 3.89 -15.36 1.79
C ALA A 197 2.52 -15.74 2.34
N VAL A 198 1.84 -14.78 2.97
CA VAL A 198 0.47 -14.94 3.46
C VAL A 198 -0.47 -14.18 2.52
N GLY A 199 -1.25 -14.92 1.73
CA GLY A 199 -2.09 -14.31 0.70
C GLY A 199 -1.31 -13.80 -0.52
N ALA A 200 -2.03 -13.12 -1.40
CA ALA A 200 -1.48 -12.45 -2.58
C ALA A 200 -1.04 -11.01 -2.26
N PRO A 201 -0.15 -10.42 -3.08
CA PRO A 201 0.22 -9.03 -2.94
C PRO A 201 -1.01 -8.11 -3.07
N MET A 202 -0.94 -6.99 -2.37
CA MET A 202 -1.94 -5.92 -2.39
C MET A 202 -1.25 -4.60 -2.73
N ILE A 203 -2.01 -3.62 -3.16
CA ILE A 203 -1.54 -2.25 -3.39
C ILE A 203 -2.13 -1.33 -2.33
N ALA A 204 -1.29 -0.48 -1.74
CA ALA A 204 -1.70 0.57 -0.81
C ALA A 204 -1.50 1.94 -1.47
N LEU A 205 -2.54 2.77 -1.40
CA LEU A 205 -2.57 4.15 -1.89
C LEU A 205 -2.85 5.08 -0.71
N ILE A 206 -1.91 5.94 -0.36
CA ILE A 206 -2.08 6.94 0.70
C ILE A 206 -2.23 8.30 0.04
N HIS A 207 -3.39 8.91 0.19
CA HIS A 207 -3.67 10.23 -0.34
C HIS A 207 -3.42 11.30 0.71
N ALA A 208 -2.65 12.33 0.35
CA ALA A 208 -2.33 13.44 1.24
C ALA A 208 -2.39 14.77 0.49
N THR A 209 -2.89 15.81 1.17
CA THR A 209 -3.00 17.17 0.64
C THR A 209 -1.95 18.06 1.30
N ALA A 210 -1.31 18.90 0.51
CA ALA A 210 -0.38 19.91 0.98
C ALA A 210 -1.10 20.88 1.91
N VAL A 211 -0.38 21.36 2.93
CA VAL A 211 -0.85 22.43 3.80
C VAL A 211 -0.03 23.67 3.47
N ASP A 212 -0.69 24.72 3.02
CA ASP A 212 -0.07 26.04 2.85
C ASP A 212 0.06 26.71 4.23
N GLU A 213 1.03 26.26 5.02
CA GLU A 213 1.51 27.08 6.12
C GLU A 213 2.39 28.18 5.51
N LYS A 214 2.14 29.44 5.89
CA LYS A 214 2.94 30.59 5.43
C LYS A 214 4.40 30.35 5.82
N ALA A 215 5.17 29.79 4.90
CA ALA A 215 6.53 29.35 5.15
C ALA A 215 7.44 30.57 5.32
N GLU A 216 7.73 30.93 6.57
CA GLU A 216 8.95 31.67 6.87
C GLU A 216 10.13 30.71 6.63
N SER A 217 10.77 30.84 5.46
CA SER A 217 12.15 30.41 5.16
C SER A 217 12.46 28.89 5.21
N TYR A 218 12.85 28.32 4.06
CA TYR A 218 13.53 27.02 3.85
C TYR A 218 12.82 25.71 4.27
N ASP A 219 11.59 25.73 4.75
CA ASP A 219 10.93 24.51 5.21
C ASP A 219 10.45 23.58 4.07
N GLU A 220 10.60 22.26 4.27
CA GLU A 220 10.09 21.24 3.34
C GLU A 220 8.56 21.27 3.27
N ARG A 221 7.99 20.98 2.09
CA ARG A 221 6.53 21.00 1.89
C ARG A 221 5.85 20.00 2.82
N ARG A 222 4.83 20.47 3.55
CA ARG A 222 4.07 19.71 4.54
C ARG A 222 2.74 19.21 3.99
N TYR A 223 2.27 18.08 4.50
CA TYR A 223 1.09 17.36 4.02
C TYR A 223 0.23 16.86 5.18
N LYS A 224 -1.08 16.79 4.96
CA LYS A 224 -2.04 16.07 5.82
C LYS A 224 -2.60 14.89 5.05
N VAL A 225 -2.56 13.71 5.66
CA VAL A 225 -3.15 12.50 5.09
C VAL A 225 -4.67 12.59 5.18
N THR A 226 -5.35 12.42 4.05
CA THR A 226 -6.81 12.54 3.96
C THR A 226 -7.48 11.18 3.84
N SER A 227 -6.85 10.24 3.15
CA SER A 227 -7.40 8.89 2.98
C SER A 227 -6.34 7.85 2.66
N LEU A 228 -6.69 6.61 2.92
CA LEU A 228 -5.91 5.42 2.62
C LEU A 228 -6.82 4.43 1.89
N GLN A 229 -6.30 3.80 0.86
CA GLN A 229 -6.95 2.70 0.18
C GLN A 229 -6.01 1.51 0.09
N VAL A 230 -6.57 0.31 0.28
CA VAL A 230 -5.85 -0.95 0.09
C VAL A 230 -6.67 -1.79 -0.87
N GLY A 231 -6.04 -2.28 -1.92
CA GLY A 231 -6.71 -3.07 -2.95
C GLY A 231 -5.90 -4.28 -3.38
N GLY A 232 -6.58 -5.19 -4.05
CA GLY A 232 -5.96 -6.38 -4.61
C GLY A 232 -6.73 -6.84 -5.84
N ILE A 233 -6.14 -7.82 -6.52
CA ILE A 233 -6.66 -8.37 -7.76
C ILE A 233 -7.27 -9.73 -7.45
N LYS A 234 -8.40 -10.02 -8.09
CA LYS A 234 -9.02 -11.34 -8.10
C LYS A 234 -9.13 -11.82 -9.54
N VAL A 235 -8.33 -12.82 -9.88
CA VAL A 235 -8.27 -13.42 -11.21
C VAL A 235 -9.24 -14.59 -11.26
N ARG A 236 -10.30 -14.44 -12.05
CA ARG A 236 -11.37 -15.43 -12.23
C ARG A 236 -11.31 -16.11 -13.60
N THR A 237 -10.55 -15.56 -14.55
CA THR A 237 -10.36 -16.15 -15.88
C THR A 237 -9.36 -17.31 -15.80
N SER A 238 -9.85 -18.55 -15.99
CA SER A 238 -9.07 -19.80 -15.87
C SER A 238 -8.13 -20.10 -17.06
N ALA A 239 -7.89 -19.13 -17.95
CA ALA A 239 -7.26 -19.37 -19.26
C ALA A 239 -5.81 -18.84 -19.37
N GLY A 240 -5.20 -18.43 -18.26
CA GLY A 240 -3.85 -17.84 -18.24
C GLY A 240 -2.87 -18.54 -17.29
N PRO A 241 -1.57 -18.22 -17.37
CA PRO A 241 -0.56 -18.70 -16.43
C PRO A 241 -0.90 -18.32 -14.98
N LYS A 242 -0.43 -19.10 -14.01
CA LYS A 242 -0.64 -18.84 -12.58
C LYS A 242 -0.24 -17.40 -12.25
N HIS A 243 -1.20 -16.58 -11.81
CA HIS A 243 -0.96 -15.18 -11.55
C HIS A 243 -0.41 -14.98 -10.12
N ILE A 244 0.57 -14.08 -9.95
CA ILE A 244 1.19 -13.83 -8.64
C ILE A 244 0.17 -13.18 -7.68
N TRP A 245 -0.75 -12.39 -8.24
CA TRP A 245 -1.73 -11.59 -7.50
C TRP A 245 -3.02 -12.32 -7.16
N ASP A 246 -3.25 -13.53 -7.68
CA ASP A 246 -4.35 -14.38 -7.24
C ASP A 246 -4.10 -15.84 -7.64
N GLY A 247 -4.44 -16.75 -6.74
CA GLY A 247 -4.26 -18.17 -6.96
C GLY A 247 -4.65 -19.02 -5.76
N GLU A 248 -4.87 -20.31 -6.01
CA GLU A 248 -5.28 -21.26 -4.95
C GLU A 248 -4.23 -21.34 -3.82
N LYS A 249 -2.93 -21.23 -4.16
CA LYS A 249 -1.87 -21.21 -3.14
C LYS A 249 -2.03 -20.01 -2.21
N GLN A 250 -2.18 -18.80 -2.77
CA GLN A 250 -2.34 -17.56 -2.02
C GLN A 250 -3.59 -17.61 -1.15
N LYS A 251 -4.70 -18.09 -1.70
CA LYS A 251 -5.95 -18.28 -0.95
C LYS A 251 -5.78 -19.25 0.24
N LEU A 252 -5.07 -20.36 0.04
CA LEU A 252 -4.82 -21.34 1.11
C LEU A 252 -3.89 -20.79 2.19
N THR A 253 -2.82 -20.07 1.83
CA THR A 253 -1.93 -19.45 2.84
C THR A 253 -2.66 -18.35 3.61
N ALA A 254 -3.50 -17.56 2.95
CA ALA A 254 -4.37 -16.58 3.58
C ALA A 254 -5.31 -17.23 4.60
N LEU A 255 -6.05 -18.26 4.19
CA LEU A 255 -6.99 -18.97 5.06
C LEU A 255 -6.27 -19.64 6.25
N GLN A 256 -5.15 -20.32 5.98
CA GLN A 256 -4.36 -20.99 7.02
C GLN A 256 -3.89 -19.99 8.08
N TRP A 257 -3.38 -18.84 7.64
CA TRP A 257 -2.92 -17.80 8.56
C TRP A 257 -4.09 -17.21 9.36
N LEU A 258 -5.20 -16.84 8.71
CA LEU A 258 -6.38 -16.31 9.41
C LEU A 258 -6.91 -17.27 10.48
N VAL A 259 -6.95 -18.58 10.19
CA VAL A 259 -7.37 -19.60 11.15
C VAL A 259 -6.35 -19.74 12.29
N ALA A 260 -5.04 -19.78 11.98
CA ALA A 260 -3.99 -19.93 12.99
C ALA A 260 -3.97 -18.78 14.01
N TYR A 261 -4.33 -17.57 13.59
CA TYR A 261 -4.40 -16.40 14.46
C TYR A 261 -5.81 -16.11 15.01
N GLY A 262 -6.76 -17.05 14.86
CA GLY A 262 -8.11 -16.96 15.44
C GLY A 262 -9.05 -15.93 14.77
N ILE A 263 -8.68 -15.43 13.60
CA ILE A 263 -9.44 -14.42 12.83
C ILE A 263 -10.42 -15.11 11.85
N GLY A 264 -10.13 -16.34 11.42
CA GLY A 264 -10.98 -17.13 10.53
C GLY A 264 -11.87 -18.12 11.29
N LYS A 265 -13.19 -18.03 11.12
CA LYS A 265 -14.10 -19.13 11.49
C LYS A 265 -13.84 -20.34 10.58
N GLN A 266 -13.97 -21.57 11.09
CA GLN A 266 -14.05 -22.75 10.22
C GLN A 266 -15.12 -22.47 9.15
N ALA A 267 -14.73 -22.50 7.87
CA ALA A 267 -15.67 -22.33 6.79
C ALA A 267 -16.82 -23.33 6.99
N LYS A 268 -18.05 -22.83 7.12
CA LYS A 268 -19.24 -23.69 7.05
C LYS A 268 -19.10 -24.48 5.75
N LYS A 269 -19.28 -25.82 5.81
CA LYS A 269 -19.25 -26.73 4.64
C LYS A 269 -20.34 -26.32 3.63
N GLY A 270 -20.12 -25.25 2.87
CA GLY A 270 -20.92 -24.79 1.75
C GLY A 270 -20.09 -24.93 0.49
N LYS A 271 -20.73 -25.41 -0.60
CA LYS A 271 -20.08 -25.69 -1.89
C LYS A 271 -19.13 -24.56 -2.29
N ARG A 272 -17.87 -24.92 -2.54
CA ARG A 272 -16.85 -24.05 -3.15
C ARG A 272 -17.37 -23.61 -4.53
N LEU A 273 -17.92 -22.41 -4.63
CA LEU A 273 -18.29 -21.84 -5.90
C LEU A 273 -17.02 -21.33 -6.57
N ILE A 274 -16.55 -22.02 -7.59
CA ILE A 274 -15.63 -21.44 -8.57
C ILE A 274 -16.46 -20.39 -9.31
N SER A 275 -16.38 -19.13 -8.87
CA SER A 275 -17.11 -18.04 -9.50
C SER A 275 -16.47 -17.75 -10.85
N LYS A 276 -16.96 -18.37 -11.92
CA LYS A 276 -16.67 -17.95 -13.30
C LYS A 276 -17.16 -16.51 -13.45
N GLY A 277 -16.28 -15.60 -13.82
CA GLY A 277 -16.61 -14.17 -13.93
C GLY A 277 -15.44 -13.37 -14.50
N PRO A 278 -15.64 -12.08 -14.76
CA PRO A 278 -14.55 -11.19 -15.15
C PRO A 278 -13.52 -11.08 -14.03
N ASP A 279 -12.28 -10.76 -14.39
CA ASP A 279 -11.26 -10.40 -13.41
C ASP A 279 -11.66 -9.09 -12.72
N LEU A 280 -11.42 -9.01 -11.41
CA LEU A 280 -11.88 -7.90 -10.57
C LEU A 280 -10.73 -7.29 -9.79
N LEU A 281 -10.81 -5.98 -9.59
CA LEU A 281 -10.00 -5.26 -8.62
C LEU A 281 -10.91 -4.88 -7.44
N TRP A 282 -10.60 -5.45 -6.28
CA TRP A 282 -11.30 -5.16 -5.03
C TRP A 282 -10.51 -4.14 -4.21
N SER A 283 -11.19 -3.37 -3.37
CA SER A 283 -10.52 -2.43 -2.48
C SER A 283 -11.32 -2.05 -1.24
N PHE A 284 -10.60 -1.61 -0.22
CA PHE A 284 -11.11 -0.91 0.95
C PHE A 284 -10.66 0.54 0.92
N SER A 285 -11.48 1.43 1.48
CA SER A 285 -11.12 2.81 1.74
C SER A 285 -11.29 3.17 3.21
N SER A 286 -10.40 4.00 3.72
CA SER A 286 -10.49 4.62 5.04
C SER A 286 -10.13 6.08 4.91
N ARG A 287 -10.86 6.96 5.59
CA ARG A 287 -10.60 8.40 5.59
C ARG A 287 -10.15 8.85 6.97
N VAL A 288 -9.40 9.95 7.02
CA VAL A 288 -9.13 10.68 8.25
C VAL A 288 -10.17 11.78 8.38
N MET A 289 -10.89 11.82 9.50
CA MET A 289 -11.85 12.88 9.81
C MET A 289 -11.80 13.15 11.32
N ALA A 290 -11.73 14.43 11.71
CA ALA A 290 -11.61 14.85 13.10
C ALA A 290 -10.53 14.04 13.86
N ASP A 291 -9.32 14.01 13.27
CA ASP A 291 -8.10 13.42 13.85
C ASP A 291 -8.20 11.94 14.16
N MET A 292 -9.10 11.28 13.45
CA MET A 292 -9.38 9.87 13.62
C MET A 292 -9.43 9.16 12.27
N TRP A 293 -8.82 7.97 12.22
CA TRP A 293 -9.08 7.05 11.12
C TRP A 293 -10.48 6.47 11.27
N LEU A 294 -11.32 6.70 10.27
CA LEU A 294 -12.62 6.05 10.18
C LEU A 294 -12.47 4.52 9.99
N ARG A 295 -13.56 3.79 10.21
CA ARG A 295 -13.58 2.36 9.92
C ARG A 295 -13.37 2.12 8.42
N PRO A 296 -12.59 1.10 8.03
CA PRO A 296 -12.46 0.74 6.62
C PRO A 296 -13.83 0.37 6.04
N ILE A 297 -14.10 0.83 4.83
CA ILE A 297 -15.35 0.54 4.09
C ILE A 297 -14.97 -0.23 2.83
N ARG A 298 -15.72 -1.29 2.53
CA ARG A 298 -15.58 -2.07 1.30
C ARG A 298 -16.09 -1.27 0.11
N ASN A 299 -15.21 -0.98 -0.84
CA ASN A 299 -15.58 -0.30 -2.08
C ASN A 299 -16.26 -1.28 -3.06
N PRO A 300 -16.95 -0.77 -4.11
CA PRO A 300 -17.38 -1.60 -5.24
C PRO A 300 -16.22 -2.35 -5.90
N ASP A 301 -16.51 -3.48 -6.54
CA ASP A 301 -15.52 -4.21 -7.36
C ASP A 301 -15.40 -3.58 -8.74
N VAL A 302 -14.17 -3.30 -9.18
CA VAL A 302 -13.93 -2.78 -10.53
C VAL A 302 -13.63 -3.94 -11.48
N LYS A 303 -14.39 -4.06 -12.56
CA LYS A 303 -14.10 -5.04 -13.61
C LYS A 303 -12.90 -4.58 -14.44
N PHE A 304 -11.95 -5.46 -14.71
CA PHE A 304 -10.91 -5.15 -15.69
C PHE A 304 -11.51 -5.06 -17.10
N THR A 305 -10.96 -4.16 -17.91
CA THR A 305 -11.18 -4.19 -19.36
C THR A 305 -10.63 -5.50 -19.94
N LYS A 306 -11.35 -6.06 -20.91
CA LYS A 306 -10.87 -7.21 -21.69
C LYS A 306 -9.92 -6.75 -22.78
#